data_AF-A0A915ZT68-F1
#
_entry.id   AF-A0A915ZT68-F1
#
_cell.length_a   1.000
_cell.length_b   1.000
_cell.length_c   1.000
_cell.angle_alpha   90.00
_cell.angle_beta   90.00
_cell.angle_gamma   90.00
#
_symmetry.space_group_name_H-M   'P 1'
#
loop_
_entity.id
_entity.type
_entity.pdbx_description
1 polymer ?
#
loop_
_entity_poly.entity_id
_entity_poly.type
_entity_poly.pdbx_seq_one_letter_code
_entity_poly.pdbx_strand_id
1 'polypeptide(L)'
;MGKFIKKSIKRNQIYKKINSDGNKTIKNYMAEWEKKGKIIKTPFVELSKKLKDEHELNFESKAICDYWWNILDPRLEHSPYSKEEKDHIYEWANKYQENGNIQWTLLQAEMETKFGKFRARNELKNIWNVKKRQLEAKSSNLKKEDDKNEGESECEDELKYDKTDVEYAIEDKGKHAIQFLINKSV
;
A
#
# COMPACT_ATOMS: atom_id res chain seq x y z
N MET A 1 -23.28 -29.39 20.26
CA MET A 1 -22.61 -28.89 19.03
C MET A 1 -21.71 -27.71 19.41
N GLY A 2 -20.40 -27.92 19.50
CA GLY A 2 -19.44 -26.85 19.79
C GLY A 2 -19.28 -25.95 18.56
N LYS A 3 -19.56 -24.65 18.69
CA LYS A 3 -19.24 -23.65 17.66
C LYS A 3 -17.72 -23.53 17.58
N PHE A 4 -17.10 -24.12 16.55
CA PHE A 4 -15.72 -23.84 16.20
C PHE A 4 -15.62 -22.38 15.73
N ILE A 5 -15.22 -21.48 16.63
CA ILE A 5 -14.90 -20.10 16.26
C ILE A 5 -13.55 -20.15 15.53
N LYS A 6 -13.58 -20.10 14.18
CA LYS A 6 -12.36 -19.90 13.37
C LYS A 6 -11.68 -18.62 13.89
N LYS A 7 -10.44 -18.76 14.37
CA LYS A 7 -9.63 -17.68 14.95
C LYS A 7 -9.50 -16.55 13.93
N SER A 8 -9.76 -15.30 14.32
CA SER A 8 -9.68 -14.17 13.40
C SER A 8 -8.29 -14.06 12.78
N ILE A 9 -8.25 -13.81 11.47
CA ILE A 9 -6.99 -13.62 10.76
C ILE A 9 -6.38 -12.30 11.24
N LYS A 10 -5.15 -12.35 11.77
CA LYS A 10 -4.41 -11.18 12.29
C LYS A 10 -4.30 -10.08 11.21
N ARG A 11 -4.29 -8.82 11.67
CA ARG A 11 -4.18 -7.56 10.89
C ARG A 11 -3.22 -7.61 9.69
N ASN A 12 -2.08 -8.31 9.81
CA ASN A 12 -1.02 -8.33 8.80
C ASN A 12 -1.11 -9.52 7.80
N GLN A 13 -2.27 -10.17 7.63
CA GLN A 13 -2.40 -11.29 6.69
C GLN A 13 -3.54 -11.17 5.69
N ILE A 14 -4.34 -10.10 5.75
CA ILE A 14 -5.42 -9.89 4.79
C ILE A 14 -4.89 -9.89 3.35
N TYR A 15 -3.79 -9.20 3.06
CA TYR A 15 -3.16 -9.18 1.73
C TYR A 15 -2.69 -10.55 1.23
N LYS A 16 -2.41 -11.52 2.12
CA LYS A 16 -1.99 -12.88 1.74
C LYS A 16 -3.15 -13.84 1.51
N LYS A 17 -4.32 -13.52 2.07
CA LYS A 17 -5.45 -14.46 2.19
C LYS A 17 -6.70 -14.00 1.45
N ILE A 18 -6.78 -12.70 1.13
CA ILE A 18 -7.90 -12.19 0.37
C ILE A 18 -7.75 -12.59 -1.10
N ASN A 19 -8.84 -13.08 -1.68
CA ASN A 19 -8.93 -13.41 -3.10
C ASN A 19 -9.44 -12.20 -3.90
N SER A 20 -9.38 -12.29 -5.22
CA SER A 20 -9.88 -11.25 -6.14
C SER A 20 -11.36 -10.92 -5.89
N ASP A 21 -12.18 -11.94 -5.62
CA ASP A 21 -13.62 -11.77 -5.37
C ASP A 21 -13.91 -11.03 -4.05
N GLY A 22 -13.14 -11.32 -3.00
CA GLY A 22 -13.19 -10.58 -1.74
C GLY A 22 -12.79 -9.11 -1.93
N ASN A 23 -11.76 -8.84 -2.73
CA ASN A 23 -11.37 -7.46 -3.09
C ASN A 23 -12.50 -6.73 -3.83
N LYS A 24 -13.13 -7.40 -4.80
CA LYS A 24 -14.28 -6.86 -5.54
C LYS A 24 -15.46 -6.57 -4.62
N THR A 25 -15.73 -7.45 -3.66
CA THR A 25 -16.79 -7.30 -2.66
C THR A 25 -16.57 -6.07 -1.79
N ILE A 26 -15.34 -5.87 -1.31
CA ILE A 26 -14.99 -4.67 -0.53
C ILE A 26 -15.17 -3.41 -1.37
N LYS A 27 -14.64 -3.37 -2.60
CA LYS A 27 -14.73 -2.20 -3.49
C LYS A 27 -16.18 -1.83 -3.80
N ASN A 28 -17.00 -2.80 -4.18
CA ASN A 28 -18.41 -2.58 -4.50
C ASN A 28 -19.19 -2.06 -3.29
N TYR A 29 -18.99 -2.68 -2.13
CA TYR A 29 -19.67 -2.26 -0.90
C TYR A 29 -19.28 -0.83 -0.51
N MET A 30 -17.99 -0.47 -0.59
CA MET A 30 -17.53 0.88 -0.25
C MET A 30 -18.08 1.93 -1.22
N ALA A 31 -18.13 1.62 -2.52
CA ALA A 31 -18.75 2.50 -3.51
C ALA A 31 -20.24 2.71 -3.25
N GLU A 32 -20.98 1.66 -2.88
CA GLU A 32 -22.39 1.79 -2.48
C GLU A 32 -22.57 2.59 -1.19
N TRP A 33 -21.69 2.37 -0.20
CA TRP A 33 -21.72 3.08 1.07
C TRP A 33 -21.49 4.58 0.89
N GLU A 34 -20.60 4.96 -0.02
CA GLU A 34 -20.39 6.37 -0.41
C GLU A 34 -21.59 6.95 -1.15
N LYS A 35 -22.17 6.22 -2.12
CA LYS A 35 -23.39 6.64 -2.83
C LYS A 35 -24.57 6.85 -1.89
N LYS A 36 -24.69 6.03 -0.86
CA LYS A 36 -25.72 6.13 0.19
C LYS A 36 -25.45 7.26 1.18
N GLY A 37 -24.41 8.09 0.99
CA GLY A 37 -24.11 9.23 1.87
C GLY A 37 -23.49 8.81 3.22
N LYS A 38 -22.85 7.64 3.30
CA LYS A 38 -22.14 7.15 4.49
C LYS A 38 -23.04 7.02 5.74
N ILE A 39 -24.32 6.68 5.55
CA ILE A 39 -25.31 6.53 6.63
C ILE A 39 -24.86 5.50 7.68
N ILE A 40 -24.29 4.38 7.24
CA ILE A 40 -23.81 3.33 8.15
C ILE A 40 -22.52 3.82 8.84
N LYS A 41 -22.57 3.94 10.18
CA LYS A 41 -21.43 4.40 10.99
C LYS A 41 -20.30 3.37 11.12
N THR A 42 -20.61 2.09 10.92
CA THR A 42 -19.67 0.96 11.10
C THR A 42 -19.54 0.09 9.83
N PRO A 43 -19.15 0.66 8.68
CA PRO A 43 -19.15 -0.05 7.40
C PRO A 43 -18.24 -1.30 7.42
N PHE A 44 -17.12 -1.23 8.12
CA PHE A 44 -16.14 -2.33 8.17
C PHE A 44 -16.59 -3.54 9.02
N VAL A 45 -17.52 -3.32 9.96
CA VAL A 45 -18.11 -4.42 10.74
C VAL A 45 -19.08 -5.22 9.88
N GLU A 46 -19.87 -4.54 9.05
CA GLU A 46 -20.76 -5.18 8.09
C GLU A 46 -19.98 -5.88 6.99
N LEU A 47 -18.92 -5.25 6.47
CA LEU A 47 -17.99 -5.90 5.53
C LEU A 47 -17.38 -7.19 6.08
N SER A 48 -16.98 -7.20 7.35
CA SER A 48 -16.43 -8.40 7.99
C SER A 48 -17.43 -9.56 8.00
N LYS A 49 -18.71 -9.27 8.29
CA LYS A 49 -19.78 -10.28 8.23
C LYS A 49 -20.02 -10.74 6.79
N LYS A 50 -20.14 -9.81 5.85
CA LYS A 50 -20.37 -10.10 4.44
C LYS A 50 -19.27 -10.98 3.84
N LEU A 51 -18.00 -10.67 4.11
CA LEU A 51 -16.86 -11.47 3.65
C LEU A 51 -16.84 -12.87 4.28
N LYS A 52 -17.30 -13.00 5.53
CA LYS A 52 -17.43 -14.30 6.18
C LYS A 52 -18.53 -15.14 5.56
N ASP A 53 -19.68 -14.54 5.25
CA ASP A 53 -20.85 -15.25 4.76
C ASP A 53 -20.73 -15.62 3.28
N GLU A 54 -20.18 -14.72 2.45
CA GLU A 54 -20.07 -14.92 1.00
C GLU A 54 -18.79 -15.63 0.56
N HIS A 55 -17.67 -15.41 1.27
CA HIS A 55 -16.34 -15.88 0.84
C HIS A 55 -15.65 -16.78 1.88
N GLU A 56 -16.32 -17.10 2.99
CA GLU A 56 -15.74 -17.81 4.14
C GLU A 56 -14.50 -17.12 4.76
N LEU A 57 -14.30 -15.84 4.47
CA LEU A 57 -13.14 -15.05 4.88
C LEU A 57 -13.38 -14.38 6.23
N ASN A 58 -12.72 -14.88 7.27
CA ASN A 58 -12.87 -14.40 8.65
C ASN A 58 -11.82 -13.32 8.98
N PHE A 59 -12.04 -12.11 8.47
CA PHE A 59 -11.19 -10.94 8.78
C PHE A 59 -11.79 -10.07 9.88
N GLU A 60 -10.91 -9.51 10.72
CA GLU A 60 -11.28 -8.48 11.67
C GLU A 60 -11.63 -7.17 10.94
N SER A 61 -12.66 -6.45 11.41
CA SER A 61 -13.08 -5.18 10.82
C SER A 61 -11.94 -4.15 10.72
N LYS A 62 -11.06 -4.12 11.73
CA LYS A 62 -9.88 -3.24 11.72
C LYS A 62 -8.88 -3.60 10.61
N ALA A 63 -8.69 -4.89 10.34
CA ALA A 63 -7.82 -5.35 9.26
C ALA A 63 -8.36 -4.93 7.89
N ILE A 64 -9.68 -5.02 7.70
CA ILE A 64 -10.36 -4.58 6.47
C ILE A 64 -10.24 -3.05 6.32
N CYS A 65 -10.44 -2.30 7.41
CA CYS A 65 -10.28 -0.84 7.42
C CYS A 65 -8.86 -0.43 7.00
N ASP A 66 -7.84 -1.04 7.61
CA ASP A 66 -6.43 -0.76 7.26
C ASP A 66 -6.13 -1.16 5.82
N TYR A 67 -6.66 -2.28 5.35
CA TYR A 67 -6.48 -2.72 3.98
C TYR A 67 -7.14 -1.79 2.96
N TRP A 68 -8.34 -1.29 3.28
CA TRP A 68 -9.03 -0.32 2.45
C TRP A 68 -8.19 0.96 2.28
N TRP A 69 -7.84 1.62 3.39
CA TRP A 69 -7.17 2.92 3.36
C TRP A 69 -5.73 2.90 2.85
N ASN A 70 -5.08 1.73 2.82
CA ASN A 70 -3.69 1.61 2.38
C ASN A 70 -3.52 0.93 1.02
N ILE A 71 -4.50 0.15 0.55
CA ILE A 71 -4.34 -0.71 -0.64
C ILE A 71 -5.54 -0.66 -1.59
N LEU A 72 -6.78 -0.71 -1.11
CA LEU A 72 -7.94 -0.86 -2.01
C LEU A 72 -8.65 0.43 -2.41
N ASP A 73 -8.42 1.54 -1.70
CA ASP A 73 -9.05 2.83 -2.00
C ASP A 73 -8.71 3.23 -3.45
N PRO A 74 -9.69 3.36 -4.35
CA PRO A 74 -9.46 3.65 -5.77
C PRO A 74 -8.73 4.95 -6.04
N ARG A 75 -8.71 5.88 -5.07
CA ARG A 75 -7.98 7.14 -5.19
C ARG A 75 -6.48 6.96 -5.01
N LEU A 76 -6.05 5.83 -4.43
CA LEU A 76 -4.64 5.58 -4.18
C LEU A 76 -3.87 5.38 -5.47
N GLU A 77 -2.80 6.14 -5.59
CA GLU A 77 -1.86 6.00 -6.69
C GLU A 77 -0.75 5.02 -6.27
N HIS A 78 -0.65 3.89 -6.98
CA HIS A 78 0.30 2.81 -6.68
C HIS A 78 1.54 2.80 -7.58
N SER A 79 1.72 3.83 -8.42
CA SER A 79 2.94 3.97 -9.21
C SER A 79 4.18 4.08 -8.31
N PRO A 80 5.37 3.64 -8.75
CA PRO A 80 6.59 3.87 -7.98
C PRO A 80 6.77 5.35 -7.62
N TYR A 81 7.37 5.62 -6.45
CA TYR A 81 7.71 6.98 -6.05
C TYR A 81 8.91 7.47 -6.86
N SER A 82 8.77 8.63 -7.50
CA SER A 82 9.90 9.31 -8.15
C SER A 82 10.94 9.78 -7.13
N LYS A 83 12.11 10.18 -7.62
CA LYS A 83 13.16 10.73 -6.75
C LYS A 83 12.70 12.03 -6.08
N GLU A 84 12.03 12.89 -6.84
CA GLU A 84 11.49 14.18 -6.37
C GLU A 84 10.40 13.97 -5.31
N GLU A 85 9.53 12.96 -5.48
CA GLU A 85 8.53 12.59 -4.48
C GLU A 85 9.20 12.16 -3.16
N LYS A 86 10.24 11.33 -3.24
CA LYS A 86 10.99 10.85 -2.06
C LYS A 86 11.72 12.00 -1.36
N ASP A 87 12.42 12.83 -2.12
CA ASP A 87 13.17 13.97 -1.59
C ASP A 87 12.24 14.95 -0.87
N HIS A 88 11.06 15.21 -1.43
CA HIS A 88 10.05 16.04 -0.78
C HIS A 88 9.55 15.45 0.56
N ILE A 89 9.35 14.14 0.63
CA ILE A 89 8.98 13.44 1.88
C ILE A 89 10.10 13.63 2.93
N TYR A 90 11.37 13.53 2.52
CA TYR A 90 12.50 13.69 3.43
C TYR A 90 12.63 15.12 3.95
N GLU A 91 12.52 16.12 3.08
CA GLU A 91 12.52 17.54 3.46
C GLU A 91 11.41 17.84 4.47
N TRP A 92 10.20 17.35 4.20
CA TRP A 92 9.07 17.51 5.10
C TRP A 92 9.35 16.85 6.45
N ALA A 93 9.77 15.58 6.46
CA ALA A 93 10.05 14.86 7.69
C ALA A 93 11.14 15.54 8.54
N ASN A 94 12.21 16.05 7.91
CA ASN A 94 13.27 16.78 8.58
C ASN A 94 12.76 18.07 9.23
N LYS A 95 11.95 18.87 8.50
CA LYS A 95 11.38 20.13 9.02
C LYS A 95 10.51 19.92 10.26
N TYR A 96 9.73 18.85 10.30
CA TYR A 96 8.82 18.55 11.42
C TYR A 96 9.43 17.66 12.49
N GLN A 97 10.65 17.12 12.27
CA GLN A 97 11.40 16.40 13.30
C GLN A 97 11.81 17.32 14.45
N GLU A 98 12.18 18.57 14.16
CA GLU A 98 12.49 19.59 15.17
C GLU A 98 11.30 19.86 16.10
N ASN A 99 10.07 19.76 15.58
CA ASN A 99 8.83 19.97 16.32
C ASN A 99 8.27 18.68 16.96
N GLY A 100 8.98 17.56 16.84
CA GLY A 100 8.68 16.29 17.53
C GLY A 100 7.54 15.45 16.96
N ASN A 101 6.76 15.94 15.98
CA ASN A 101 5.67 15.17 15.38
C ASN A 101 5.46 15.47 13.89
N ILE A 102 5.71 14.48 13.04
CA ILE A 102 5.51 14.58 11.60
C ILE A 102 4.00 14.49 11.28
N GLN A 103 3.46 15.57 10.73
CA GLN A 103 2.04 15.66 10.35
C GLN A 103 1.77 14.96 9.01
N TRP A 104 1.68 13.63 9.03
CA TRP A 104 1.50 12.81 7.83
C TRP A 104 0.21 13.10 7.05
N THR A 105 -0.86 13.54 7.73
CA THR A 105 -2.11 13.93 7.06
C THR A 105 -1.92 15.17 6.20
N LEU A 106 -1.14 16.14 6.68
CA LEU A 106 -0.82 17.35 5.92
C LEU A 106 0.10 17.01 4.75
N LEU A 107 1.13 16.19 4.98
CA LEU A 107 2.01 15.72 3.89
C LEU A 107 1.23 14.99 2.80
N GLN A 108 0.24 14.17 3.16
CA GLN A 108 -0.59 13.46 2.18
C GLN A 108 -1.36 14.44 1.27
N ALA A 109 -1.96 15.48 1.84
CA ALA A 109 -2.66 16.53 1.07
C ALA A 109 -1.69 17.36 0.22
N GLU A 110 -0.47 17.62 0.73
CA GLU A 110 0.56 18.33 -0.01
C GLU A 110 1.08 17.52 -1.20
N MET A 111 1.27 16.20 -1.03
CA MET A 111 1.65 15.29 -2.11
C MET A 111 0.59 15.27 -3.23
N GLU A 112 -0.69 15.25 -2.86
CA GLU A 112 -1.79 15.34 -3.81
C GLU A 112 -1.79 16.69 -4.55
N THR A 113 -1.58 17.80 -3.84
CA THR A 113 -1.55 19.14 -4.41
C THR A 113 -0.36 19.36 -5.35
N LYS A 114 0.83 18.90 -4.95
CA LYS A 114 2.09 19.14 -5.67
C LYS A 114 2.33 18.18 -6.83
N PHE A 115 1.99 16.90 -6.64
CA PHE A 115 2.28 15.84 -7.63
C PHE A 115 1.03 15.29 -8.30
N GLY A 116 -0.17 15.69 -7.87
CA GLY A 116 -1.43 15.16 -8.39
C GLY A 116 -1.70 13.70 -7.99
N LYS A 117 -0.96 13.17 -6.99
CA LYS A 117 -1.00 11.76 -6.59
C LYS A 117 -1.44 11.60 -5.15
N PHE A 118 -2.58 10.94 -4.94
CA PHE A 118 -3.05 10.61 -3.60
C PHE A 118 -2.32 9.35 -3.10
N ARG A 119 -1.27 9.57 -2.31
CA ARG A 119 -0.42 8.51 -1.75
C ARG A 119 -0.94 8.00 -0.42
N ALA A 120 -0.74 6.72 -0.11
CA ALA A 120 -1.16 6.17 1.18
C ALA A 120 -0.26 6.70 2.31
N ARG A 121 -0.88 7.17 3.40
CA ARG A 121 -0.15 7.69 4.58
C ARG A 121 0.88 6.70 5.12
N ASN A 122 0.54 5.41 5.12
CA ASN A 122 1.44 4.37 5.62
C ASN A 122 2.68 4.22 4.74
N GLU A 123 2.58 4.44 3.43
CA GLU A 123 3.73 4.41 2.53
C GLU A 123 4.67 5.60 2.77
N LEU A 124 4.12 6.80 2.93
CA LEU A 124 4.90 8.00 3.28
C LEU A 124 5.73 7.76 4.56
N LYS A 125 5.09 7.17 5.57
CA LYS A 125 5.75 6.75 6.82
C LYS A 125 6.84 5.71 6.57
N ASN A 126 6.59 4.72 5.72
CA ASN A 126 7.56 3.67 5.43
C ASN A 126 8.79 4.22 4.71
N ILE A 127 8.61 5.09 3.72
CA ILE A 127 9.69 5.76 2.99
C ILE A 127 10.61 6.51 3.97
N TRP A 128 10.01 7.29 4.86
CA TRP A 128 10.78 7.98 5.90
C TRP A 128 11.47 7.02 6.87
N ASN A 129 10.78 5.98 7.35
CA ASN A 129 11.38 5.01 8.27
C ASN A 129 12.60 4.29 7.67
N VAL A 130 12.57 3.99 6.37
CA VAL A 130 13.73 3.43 5.65
C VAL A 130 14.87 4.44 5.65
N LYS A 131 14.62 5.69 5.25
CA LYS A 131 15.63 6.75 5.24
C LYS A 131 16.22 7.00 6.63
N LYS A 132 15.37 7.05 7.66
CA LYS A 132 15.78 7.23 9.05
C LYS A 132 16.74 6.13 9.50
N ARG A 133 16.42 4.86 9.23
CA ARG A 133 17.31 3.72 9.53
C ARG A 133 18.65 3.81 8.80
N GLN A 134 18.64 4.27 7.55
CA GLN A 134 19.89 4.48 6.80
C GLN A 134 20.76 5.57 7.44
N LEU A 135 20.17 6.67 7.91
CA LEU A 135 20.89 7.74 8.61
C LEU A 135 21.44 7.27 9.97
N GLU A 136 20.66 6.49 10.71
CA GLU A 136 21.10 5.85 11.96
C GLU A 136 22.27 4.88 11.71
N ALA A 137 22.21 4.06 10.66
CA ALA A 137 23.30 3.16 10.29
C ALA A 137 24.58 3.94 9.92
N LYS A 138 24.46 4.98 9.09
CA LYS A 138 25.59 5.84 8.71
C LYS A 138 26.22 6.53 9.92
N SER A 139 25.42 7.10 10.81
CA SER A 139 25.94 7.73 12.04
C SER A 139 26.59 6.71 13.00
N SER A 140 26.13 5.46 13.01
CA SER A 140 26.75 4.39 13.81
C SER A 140 28.06 3.86 13.22
N ASN A 141 28.23 3.92 11.90
CA ASN A 141 29.47 3.58 11.22
C ASN A 141 30.52 4.70 11.36
N LEU A 142 30.10 5.97 11.28
CA LEU A 142 30.97 7.13 11.56
C LEU A 142 31.58 7.06 12.97
N LYS A 143 30.83 6.58 13.98
CA LYS A 143 31.35 6.35 15.34
C LYS A 143 32.37 5.20 15.44
N LYS A 144 32.52 4.36 14.42
CA LYS A 144 33.53 3.30 14.34
C LYS A 144 34.73 3.70 13.48
N GLU A 145 34.58 4.71 12.63
CA GLU A 145 35.62 5.23 11.74
C GLU A 145 36.56 6.22 12.43
N ASP A 146 36.18 6.77 13.61
CA ASP A 146 37.12 7.49 14.49
C ASP A 146 38.28 6.60 14.99
N ASP A 147 38.26 5.28 14.73
CA ASP A 147 39.34 4.36 15.09
C ASP A 147 40.10 3.77 13.89
N LYS A 148 39.61 3.85 12.64
CA LYS A 148 40.36 3.38 11.45
C LYS A 148 40.01 4.14 10.16
N ASN A 149 41.06 4.70 9.60
CA ASN A 149 41.14 5.54 8.41
C ASN A 149 40.66 4.86 7.10
N GLU A 150 40.10 5.72 6.23
CA GLU A 150 40.04 5.68 4.76
C GLU A 150 39.43 4.47 4.03
N GLY A 151 38.33 4.73 3.32
CA GLY A 151 37.82 3.89 2.25
C GLY A 151 36.46 4.37 1.74
N GLU A 152 36.47 5.25 0.74
CA GLU A 152 35.27 5.63 -0.03
C GLU A 152 34.50 4.38 -0.49
N SER A 153 33.21 4.33 -0.17
CA SER A 153 32.30 3.33 -0.74
C SER A 153 30.98 4.02 -1.07
N GLU A 154 30.85 4.41 -2.34
CA GLU A 154 29.56 4.67 -2.97
C GLU A 154 28.76 3.37 -2.97
N CYS A 155 27.75 3.28 -2.10
CA CYS A 155 26.72 2.24 -2.20
C CYS A 155 25.43 2.90 -2.70
N GLU A 156 25.26 2.90 -4.02
CA GLU A 156 23.93 2.93 -4.63
C GLU A 156 23.24 1.58 -4.34
N ASP A 157 22.60 1.48 -3.17
CA ASP A 157 21.71 0.35 -2.87
C ASP A 157 20.32 0.67 -3.42
N GLU A 158 20.10 0.30 -4.69
CA GLU A 158 18.78 -0.02 -5.21
C GLU A 158 18.21 -1.20 -4.42
N LEU A 159 17.50 -0.92 -3.32
CA LEU A 159 16.64 -1.92 -2.69
C LEU A 159 15.46 -2.19 -3.62
N LYS A 160 15.67 -3.16 -4.51
CA LYS A 160 14.66 -3.91 -5.24
C LYS A 160 13.74 -4.57 -4.21
N TYR A 161 12.64 -3.90 -3.88
CA TYR A 161 11.55 -4.52 -3.15
C TYR A 161 10.90 -5.51 -4.11
N ASP A 162 10.88 -6.80 -3.75
CA ASP A 162 10.20 -7.85 -4.50
C ASP A 162 8.75 -7.43 -4.76
N LYS A 163 8.52 -7.06 -6.02
CA LYS A 163 7.22 -6.72 -6.63
C LYS A 163 6.60 -7.95 -7.30
N THR A 164 7.09 -9.14 -6.98
CA THR A 164 6.50 -10.45 -7.34
C THR A 164 5.54 -10.77 -6.19
N ASP A 165 4.23 -10.52 -6.27
CA ASP A 165 3.27 -11.40 -6.96
C ASP A 165 1.95 -10.66 -7.26
N VAL A 166 2.03 -9.40 -7.70
CA VAL A 166 0.84 -8.69 -8.23
C VAL A 166 1.09 -8.36 -9.70
N GLU A 167 1.43 -9.40 -10.46
CA GLU A 167 1.24 -9.36 -11.90
C GLU A 167 -0.26 -9.43 -12.19
N TYR A 168 -0.71 -8.37 -12.85
CA TYR A 168 -2.02 -8.22 -13.44
C TYR A 168 -2.44 -9.46 -14.24
N ALA A 169 -3.41 -10.21 -13.71
CA ALA A 169 -4.31 -11.00 -14.54
C ALA A 169 -5.30 -10.04 -15.23
N ILE A 170 -4.82 -9.26 -16.20
CA ILE A 170 -5.67 -8.59 -17.20
C ILE A 170 -5.63 -9.48 -18.45
N GLU A 171 -6.68 -10.28 -18.58
CA GLU A 171 -7.39 -10.59 -19.82
C GLU A 171 -6.54 -10.79 -21.10
N ASP A 172 -5.98 -11.99 -21.28
CA ASP A 172 -5.61 -12.49 -22.63
C ASP A 172 -6.77 -13.31 -23.23
N LYS A 173 -7.91 -12.67 -23.47
CA LYS A 173 -9.01 -13.22 -24.29
C LYS A 173 -9.31 -12.37 -25.54
N GLY A 174 -8.37 -11.53 -25.97
CA GLY A 174 -8.55 -10.66 -27.15
C GLY A 174 -7.68 -10.99 -28.36
N LYS A 175 -6.59 -11.74 -28.22
CA LYS A 175 -5.58 -11.87 -29.30
C LYS A 175 -5.82 -13.01 -30.29
N HIS A 176 -6.66 -14.00 -29.95
CA HIS A 176 -6.98 -15.10 -30.86
C HIS A 176 -8.01 -14.75 -31.95
N ALA A 177 -8.73 -13.63 -31.83
CA ALA A 177 -9.70 -13.22 -32.86
C ALA A 177 -9.06 -12.48 -34.05
N ILE A 178 -7.91 -11.82 -33.84
CA ILE A 178 -7.28 -10.99 -34.88
C ILE A 178 -6.42 -11.83 -35.84
N GLN A 179 -5.82 -12.93 -35.36
CA GLN A 179 -5.00 -13.81 -36.21
C GLN A 179 -5.83 -14.62 -37.22
N PHE A 180 -7.13 -14.84 -36.95
CA PHE A 180 -7.99 -15.65 -37.83
C PHE A 180 -8.57 -14.87 -39.02
N LEU A 181 -8.58 -13.54 -38.97
CA LEU A 181 -9.13 -12.69 -40.04
C LEU A 181 -8.10 -12.25 -41.09
N ILE A 182 -6.80 -12.33 -40.79
CA ILE A 182 -5.73 -11.89 -41.70
C ILE A 182 -5.33 -12.99 -42.70
N ASN A 183 -5.57 -14.27 -42.40
CA ASN A 183 -5.16 -15.40 -43.25
C ASN A 183 -6.21 -15.84 -44.29
N LYS A 184 -7.24 -15.02 -44.58
CA LYS A 184 -8.29 -15.34 -45.58
C LYS A 184 -8.31 -14.44 -46.80
N SER A 185 -7.24 -13.68 -47.04
CA SER A 185 -7.11 -12.82 -48.23
C SER A 185 -5.70 -12.85 -48.79
N VAL A 186 -5.28 -14.00 -49.30
CA VAL A 186 -4.51 -14.18 -50.55
C VAL A 186 -4.90 -15.52 -51.15
#